data_AF-A0A9E5N4U9-F1
#
_entry.id   AF-A0A9E5N4U9-F1
#
_cell.length_a   1.000
_cell.length_b   1.000
_cell.length_c   1.000
_cell.angle_alpha   90.00
_cell.angle_beta   90.00
_cell.angle_gamma   90.00
#
_symmetry.space_group_name_H-M   'P 1'
#
loop_
_entity.id
_entity.type
_entity.pdbx_description
1 polymer ?
#
loop_
_entity_poly.entity_id
_entity_poly.type
_entity_poly.pdbx_seq_one_letter_code
_entity_poly.pdbx_strand_id
1 'polypeptide(L)'
;AMKRHPNILSWELWNEEDLMGPEGWWSGTIDQYMELLRKGSLAIRAADPDKQILLGGFARPRYRWIKDITEAGYGRYYDVVPGHCYAETWWRNRIPPVEHAYGDWYYEEFLPQKNVGGSQPVWINEIGYSTLDRTEEQQANYLARAAAVFLSTAEIEYLGWYEIKDLNPGVKAIGDDHNHHLGITTFPDRKPKLAFYTLDVVSDLLNKKKVIPATNEVTVAVTSGEAGRLYKYLFKISDGSQVLFIYDKKNTLTCDVSLPAVGKTCTKWNLDGTSQTWTDFDGATISNIPLSPGHVWIFEIRPE
;
A
#
# COMPACT_ATOMS: atom_id res chain seq x y z
N ALA A 1 -26.90 10.59 -6.85
CA ALA A 1 -25.63 10.35 -7.55
C ALA A 1 -25.65 9.00 -8.29
N MET A 2 -26.07 7.92 -7.63
CA MET A 2 -26.03 6.56 -8.20
C MET A 2 -26.79 6.36 -9.53
N LYS A 3 -28.02 6.91 -9.68
CA LYS A 3 -28.73 6.88 -10.98
C LYS A 3 -28.01 7.64 -12.11
N ARG A 4 -27.15 8.62 -11.78
CA ARG A 4 -26.40 9.42 -12.75
C ARG A 4 -25.04 8.81 -13.10
N HIS A 5 -24.46 8.03 -12.19
CA HIS A 5 -23.13 7.42 -12.36
C HIS A 5 -23.19 5.91 -12.03
N PRO A 6 -23.90 5.10 -12.84
CA PRO A 6 -24.08 3.67 -12.56
C PRO A 6 -22.77 2.87 -12.62
N ASN A 7 -21.74 3.42 -13.28
CA ASN A 7 -20.41 2.83 -13.43
C ASN A 7 -19.50 2.98 -12.20
N ILE A 8 -19.91 3.73 -11.18
CA ILE A 8 -19.18 3.80 -9.91
C ILE A 8 -19.29 2.45 -9.20
N LEU A 9 -18.15 1.84 -8.87
CA LEU A 9 -18.09 0.50 -8.29
C LEU A 9 -18.25 0.50 -6.77
N SER A 10 -17.73 1.55 -6.13
CA SER A 10 -17.73 1.68 -4.68
C SER A 10 -17.99 3.12 -4.23
N TRP A 11 -18.48 3.28 -3.00
CA TRP A 11 -18.74 4.58 -2.39
C TRP A 11 -18.10 4.64 -1.01
N GLU A 12 -17.27 5.65 -0.79
CA GLU A 12 -16.68 5.94 0.51
C GLU A 12 -17.54 6.96 1.27
N LEU A 13 -17.85 6.65 2.52
CA LEU A 13 -18.71 7.48 3.36
C LEU A 13 -17.86 8.35 4.29
N TRP A 14 -17.48 9.52 3.77
CA TRP A 14 -16.58 10.52 4.37
C TRP A 14 -15.09 10.25 4.11
N ASN A 15 -14.21 11.10 4.67
CA ASN A 15 -12.77 11.02 4.58
C ASN A 15 -12.13 11.58 5.86
N GLU A 16 -11.19 10.85 6.44
CA GLU A 16 -10.38 11.22 7.61
C GLU A 16 -11.20 11.77 8.80
N GLU A 17 -12.37 11.17 9.06
CA GLU A 17 -13.24 11.55 10.18
C GLU A 17 -12.58 11.41 11.55
N ASP A 18 -11.54 10.60 11.66
CA ASP A 18 -10.79 10.40 12.89
C ASP A 18 -9.88 11.59 13.24
N LEU A 19 -9.66 12.50 12.29
CA LEU A 19 -9.07 13.81 12.55
C LEU A 19 -10.20 14.75 12.98
N MET A 20 -10.47 14.77 14.30
CA MET A 20 -11.49 15.62 14.89
C MET A 20 -10.99 17.02 15.23
N GLY A 21 -11.89 18.00 15.22
CA GLY A 21 -11.64 19.35 15.75
C GLY A 21 -11.51 20.44 14.69
N PRO A 22 -11.12 21.67 15.08
CA PRO A 22 -11.17 22.85 14.20
C PRO A 22 -10.22 22.79 13.00
N GLU A 23 -9.20 21.93 13.05
CA GLU A 23 -8.24 21.68 11.96
C GLU A 23 -8.40 20.28 11.35
N GLY A 24 -9.38 19.51 11.82
CA GLY A 24 -9.70 18.18 11.35
C GLY A 24 -10.79 18.17 10.28
N TRP A 25 -11.11 16.99 9.75
CA TRP A 25 -12.11 16.81 8.70
C TRP A 25 -13.50 16.47 9.23
N TRP A 26 -13.63 16.25 10.54
CA TRP A 26 -14.91 16.00 11.19
C TRP A 26 -15.09 16.87 12.43
N SER A 27 -16.16 17.65 12.43
CA SER A 27 -16.56 18.52 13.55
C SER A 27 -17.65 17.91 14.42
N GLY A 28 -18.19 16.76 14.04
CA GLY A 28 -19.22 16.04 14.79
C GLY A 28 -18.66 15.07 15.82
N THR A 29 -19.55 14.31 16.46
CA THR A 29 -19.19 13.18 17.33
C THR A 29 -19.08 11.88 16.52
N ILE A 30 -18.51 10.84 17.11
CA ILE A 30 -18.49 9.50 16.50
C ILE A 30 -19.91 8.95 16.29
N ASP A 31 -20.85 9.22 17.20
CA ASP A 31 -22.27 8.83 17.04
C ASP A 31 -22.91 9.49 15.81
N GLN A 32 -22.59 10.75 15.57
CA GLN A 32 -23.07 11.47 14.39
C GLN A 32 -22.48 10.88 13.10
N TYR A 33 -21.21 10.47 13.14
CA TYR A 33 -20.58 9.79 12.02
C TYR A 33 -21.20 8.41 11.79
N MET A 34 -21.41 7.61 12.83
CA MET A 34 -22.08 6.31 12.73
C MET A 34 -23.47 6.46 12.11
N GLU A 35 -24.20 7.52 12.44
CA GLU A 35 -25.49 7.79 11.85
C GLU A 35 -25.41 8.27 10.38
N LEU A 36 -24.35 8.99 10.01
CA LEU A 36 -24.03 9.29 8.61
C LEU A 36 -23.76 8.00 7.84
N LEU A 37 -22.89 7.13 8.37
CA LEU A 37 -22.56 5.82 7.82
C LEU A 37 -23.83 4.98 7.60
N ARG A 38 -24.68 4.85 8.63
CA ARG A 38 -25.93 4.09 8.53
C ARG A 38 -26.86 4.65 7.46
N LYS A 39 -27.13 5.96 7.47
CA LYS A 39 -28.03 6.60 6.51
C LYS A 39 -27.49 6.51 5.08
N GLY A 40 -26.21 6.78 4.90
CA GLY A 40 -25.51 6.67 3.61
C GLY A 40 -25.58 5.25 3.07
N SER A 41 -25.25 4.27 3.91
CA SER A 41 -25.28 2.85 3.56
C SER A 41 -26.68 2.38 3.13
N LEU A 42 -27.71 2.68 3.93
CA LEU A 42 -29.10 2.33 3.60
C LEU A 42 -29.57 2.99 2.29
N ALA A 43 -29.20 4.25 2.07
CA ALA A 43 -29.53 4.94 0.83
C ALA A 43 -28.81 4.32 -0.38
N ILE A 44 -27.54 3.93 -0.23
CA ILE A 44 -26.76 3.25 -1.27
C ILE A 44 -27.40 1.92 -1.63
N ARG A 45 -27.60 1.04 -0.64
CA ARG A 45 -28.20 -0.28 -0.85
C ARG A 45 -29.62 -0.23 -1.41
N ALA A 46 -30.42 0.77 -1.01
CA ALA A 46 -31.76 0.93 -1.55
C ALA A 46 -31.77 1.32 -3.03
N ALA A 47 -30.72 1.99 -3.53
CA ALA A 47 -30.62 2.33 -4.94
C ALA A 47 -29.94 1.23 -5.76
N ASP A 48 -28.92 0.59 -5.20
CA ASP A 48 -28.18 -0.51 -5.82
C ASP A 48 -27.52 -1.36 -4.71
N PRO A 49 -28.06 -2.56 -4.43
CA PRO A 49 -27.55 -3.41 -3.36
C PRO A 49 -26.18 -4.01 -3.65
N ASP A 50 -25.70 -4.00 -4.90
CA ASP A 50 -24.43 -4.63 -5.30
C ASP A 50 -23.23 -3.68 -5.17
N LYS A 51 -23.45 -2.38 -4.87
CA LYS A 51 -22.36 -1.41 -4.69
C LYS A 51 -21.59 -1.69 -3.41
N GLN A 52 -20.27 -1.68 -3.52
CA GLN A 52 -19.39 -1.79 -2.36
C GLN A 52 -19.38 -0.48 -1.58
N ILE A 53 -19.44 -0.56 -0.27
CA ILE A 53 -19.45 0.59 0.63
C ILE A 53 -18.18 0.57 1.46
N LEU A 54 -17.38 1.63 1.37
CA LEU A 54 -16.24 1.85 2.23
C LEU A 54 -16.71 2.68 3.44
N LEU A 55 -16.20 2.30 4.61
CA LEU A 55 -16.14 3.23 5.75
C LEU A 55 -15.33 4.48 5.32
N GLY A 56 -15.47 5.61 6.03
CA GLY A 56 -14.59 6.76 5.79
C GLY A 56 -13.12 6.41 6.03
N GLY A 57 -12.25 6.91 5.15
CA GLY A 57 -10.82 6.65 5.15
C GLY A 57 -10.15 7.22 6.38
N PHE A 58 -9.81 6.38 7.35
CA PHE A 58 -9.12 6.89 8.51
C PHE A 58 -7.73 7.42 8.14
N ALA A 59 -7.31 8.57 8.67
CA ALA A 59 -5.96 9.11 8.46
C ALA A 59 -4.84 8.13 8.87
N ARG A 60 -5.18 7.17 9.75
CA ARG A 60 -4.51 5.89 10.05
C ARG A 60 -5.53 4.89 10.57
N PRO A 61 -5.28 3.57 10.61
CA PRO A 61 -6.21 2.64 11.24
C PRO A 61 -6.33 2.96 12.74
N ARG A 62 -7.34 3.74 13.13
CA ARG A 62 -7.53 4.19 14.50
C ARG A 62 -8.31 3.14 15.25
N TYR A 63 -7.61 2.37 16.08
CA TYR A 63 -8.20 1.35 16.94
C TYR A 63 -9.48 1.84 17.67
N ARG A 64 -9.46 3.03 18.27
CA ARG A 64 -10.62 3.56 19.02
C ARG A 64 -11.87 3.75 18.15
N TRP A 65 -11.71 4.27 16.94
CA TRP A 65 -12.84 4.49 16.02
C TRP A 65 -13.42 3.17 15.53
N ILE A 66 -12.57 2.25 15.06
CA ILE A 66 -13.05 0.94 14.62
C ILE A 66 -13.71 0.18 15.77
N LYS A 67 -13.22 0.34 17.00
CA LYS A 67 -13.82 -0.23 18.21
C LYS A 67 -15.24 0.25 18.44
N ASP A 68 -15.42 1.55 18.57
CA ASP A 68 -16.72 2.12 18.89
C ASP A 68 -17.75 1.81 17.79
N ILE A 69 -17.34 1.85 16.51
CA ILE A 69 -18.19 1.49 15.37
C ILE A 69 -18.64 0.02 15.43
N THR A 70 -17.69 -0.89 15.65
CA THR A 70 -17.99 -2.34 15.57
C THR A 70 -18.73 -2.84 16.80
N GLU A 71 -18.39 -2.38 18.01
CA GLU A 71 -19.11 -2.73 19.25
C GLU A 71 -20.54 -2.17 19.29
N ALA A 72 -20.78 -1.01 18.68
CA ALA A 72 -22.13 -0.47 18.50
C ALA A 72 -22.95 -1.22 17.43
N GLY A 73 -22.36 -2.23 16.76
CA GLY A 73 -23.02 -3.05 15.75
C GLY A 73 -23.11 -2.41 14.37
N TYR A 74 -22.32 -1.37 14.09
CA TYR A 74 -22.32 -0.64 12.81
C TYR A 74 -21.40 -1.28 11.76
N GLY A 75 -20.67 -2.35 12.10
CA GLY A 75 -19.91 -3.15 11.12
C GLY A 75 -20.73 -3.61 9.91
N ARG A 76 -22.04 -3.83 10.10
CA ARG A 76 -22.98 -4.24 9.05
C ARG A 76 -23.27 -3.20 7.96
N TYR A 77 -22.78 -1.97 8.10
CA TYR A 77 -23.11 -0.86 7.19
C TYR A 77 -22.01 -0.54 6.17
N TYR A 78 -20.87 -1.25 6.21
CA TYR A 78 -19.78 -1.12 5.23
C TYR A 78 -19.20 -2.50 4.90
N ASP A 79 -18.54 -2.58 3.75
CA ASP A 79 -17.92 -3.79 3.20
C ASP A 79 -16.40 -3.76 3.31
N VAL A 80 -15.79 -2.57 3.44
CA VAL A 80 -14.34 -2.37 3.42
C VAL A 80 -13.96 -1.36 4.49
N VAL A 81 -12.81 -1.60 5.14
CA VAL A 81 -12.20 -0.68 6.11
C VAL A 81 -11.00 0.00 5.47
N PRO A 82 -11.11 1.28 5.08
CA PRO A 82 -9.98 2.01 4.56
C PRO A 82 -9.07 2.54 5.66
N GLY A 83 -7.81 2.77 5.31
CA GLY A 83 -6.83 3.42 6.18
C GLY A 83 -5.73 4.08 5.37
N HIS A 84 -5.39 5.30 5.74
CA HIS A 84 -4.36 6.08 5.05
C HIS A 84 -2.99 5.80 5.66
N CYS A 85 -1.95 5.96 4.86
CA CYS A 85 -0.57 5.82 5.32
C CYS A 85 0.34 6.82 4.63
N TYR A 86 0.73 7.86 5.37
CA TYR A 86 1.75 8.81 4.94
C TYR A 86 3.04 8.68 5.73
N ALA A 87 3.41 7.44 6.08
CA ALA A 87 4.70 7.14 6.68
C ALA A 87 5.82 7.73 5.80
N GLU A 88 6.85 8.28 6.44
CA GLU A 88 8.00 8.89 5.75
C GLU A 88 7.74 10.17 4.94
N THR A 89 6.50 10.66 4.72
CA THR A 89 6.23 12.02 4.16
C THR A 89 6.13 13.06 5.27
N TRP A 90 4.98 13.14 5.95
CA TRP A 90 4.71 14.12 7.02
C TRP A 90 5.21 13.68 8.39
N TRP A 91 5.50 12.39 8.56
CA TRP A 91 5.67 11.80 9.89
C TRP A 91 7.06 11.24 10.17
N ARG A 92 8.07 11.74 9.46
CA ARG A 92 9.46 11.22 9.43
C ARG A 92 10.11 10.99 10.80
N ASN A 93 9.69 11.70 11.84
CA ASN A 93 10.25 11.62 13.19
C ASN A 93 9.27 11.16 14.28
N ARG A 94 8.00 10.93 13.94
CA ARG A 94 6.95 10.56 14.92
C ARG A 94 6.34 9.19 14.66
N ILE A 95 6.56 8.64 13.46
CA ILE A 95 5.97 7.39 13.01
C ILE A 95 7.10 6.48 12.52
N PRO A 96 7.00 5.18 12.80
CA PRO A 96 7.90 4.21 12.23
C PRO A 96 7.94 4.29 10.69
N PRO A 97 9.04 3.89 10.05
CA PRO A 97 9.07 3.78 8.59
C PRO A 97 7.97 2.84 8.07
N VAL A 98 7.72 2.82 6.76
CA VAL A 98 6.58 2.08 6.17
C VAL A 98 6.53 0.61 6.61
N GLU A 99 7.69 -0.04 6.79
CA GLU A 99 7.81 -1.43 7.24
C GLU A 99 7.28 -1.69 8.66
N HIS A 100 6.99 -0.65 9.42
CA HIS A 100 6.52 -0.68 10.80
C HIS A 100 5.25 0.15 11.00
N ALA A 101 4.68 0.70 9.92
CA ALA A 101 3.45 1.47 10.01
C ALA A 101 2.30 0.64 10.61
N TYR A 102 2.27 -0.66 10.30
CA TYR A 102 1.25 -1.63 10.71
C TYR A 102 1.92 -2.81 11.46
N GLY A 103 2.65 -2.49 12.54
CA GLY A 103 3.34 -3.46 13.41
C GLY A 103 2.41 -4.16 14.39
N ASP A 104 2.92 -4.55 15.57
CA ASP A 104 2.20 -5.38 16.56
C ASP A 104 0.80 -4.85 16.89
N TRP A 105 0.63 -3.54 17.06
CA TRP A 105 -0.67 -2.91 17.33
C TRP A 105 -1.74 -3.22 16.27
N TYR A 106 -1.35 -3.40 14.99
CA TYR A 106 -2.29 -3.74 13.93
C TYR A 106 -2.87 -5.14 14.14
N TYR A 107 -2.02 -6.09 14.51
CA TYR A 107 -2.41 -7.48 14.74
C TYR A 107 -3.07 -7.71 16.09
N GLU A 108 -2.62 -7.00 17.13
CA GLU A 108 -3.06 -7.20 18.51
C GLU A 108 -4.27 -6.36 18.88
N GLU A 109 -4.45 -5.18 18.28
CA GLU A 109 -5.54 -4.25 18.62
C GLU A 109 -6.51 -4.04 17.46
N PHE A 110 -6.01 -3.69 16.27
CA PHE A 110 -6.86 -3.27 15.16
C PHE A 110 -7.62 -4.44 14.50
N LEU A 111 -6.93 -5.50 14.09
CA LEU A 111 -7.55 -6.64 13.41
C LEU A 111 -8.61 -7.34 14.26
N PRO A 112 -8.39 -7.67 15.55
CA PRO A 112 -9.40 -8.30 16.39
C PRO A 112 -10.67 -7.45 16.48
N GLN A 113 -10.50 -6.14 16.60
CA GLN A 113 -11.61 -5.22 16.73
C GLN A 113 -12.38 -5.02 15.43
N LYS A 114 -11.66 -4.85 14.32
CA LYS A 114 -12.26 -4.86 12.98
C LYS A 114 -13.10 -6.12 12.79
N ASN A 115 -12.58 -7.26 13.22
CA ASN A 115 -13.22 -8.57 13.10
C ASN A 115 -14.48 -8.75 13.96
N VAL A 116 -14.71 -7.91 14.98
CA VAL A 116 -16.03 -7.79 15.65
C VAL A 116 -17.11 -7.31 14.67
N GLY A 117 -16.74 -6.46 13.70
CA GLY A 117 -17.61 -5.96 12.65
C GLY A 117 -17.83 -6.91 11.47
N GLY A 118 -17.08 -8.01 11.40
CA GLY A 118 -17.04 -8.95 10.28
C GLY A 118 -15.66 -9.09 9.65
N SER A 119 -15.56 -9.86 8.56
CA SER A 119 -14.30 -10.11 7.84
C SER A 119 -14.08 -9.14 6.68
N GLN A 120 -14.47 -7.87 6.82
CA GLN A 120 -14.23 -6.85 5.80
C GLN A 120 -12.73 -6.71 5.53
N PRO A 121 -12.26 -6.66 4.28
CA PRO A 121 -10.87 -6.42 3.99
C PRO A 121 -10.47 -4.98 4.35
N VAL A 122 -9.15 -4.79 4.49
CA VAL A 122 -8.53 -3.49 4.72
C VAL A 122 -7.98 -2.97 3.40
N TRP A 123 -8.29 -1.72 3.07
CA TRP A 123 -7.74 -1.04 1.91
C TRP A 123 -6.86 0.11 2.35
N ILE A 124 -5.60 0.13 1.92
CA ILE A 124 -4.79 1.34 2.04
C ILE A 124 -5.17 2.26 0.89
N ASN A 125 -6.33 2.91 0.96
CA ASN A 125 -6.88 3.71 -0.14
C ASN A 125 -6.16 5.05 -0.36
N GLU A 126 -5.31 5.48 0.58
CA GLU A 126 -4.47 6.67 0.42
C GLU A 126 -3.07 6.46 1.01
N ILE A 127 -2.04 6.57 0.16
CA ILE A 127 -0.62 6.57 0.55
C ILE A 127 0.19 7.41 -0.43
N GLY A 128 1.18 8.15 0.05
CA GLY A 128 2.02 8.94 -0.84
C GLY A 128 3.38 9.29 -0.27
N TYR A 129 4.30 9.60 -1.19
CA TYR A 129 5.66 10.04 -0.89
C TYR A 129 5.98 11.31 -1.66
N SER A 130 6.21 12.42 -0.96
CA SER A 130 6.41 13.73 -1.58
C SER A 130 7.83 13.90 -2.12
N THR A 131 7.97 14.52 -3.31
CA THR A 131 9.26 14.88 -3.91
C THR A 131 9.70 16.33 -3.62
N LEU A 132 9.11 17.00 -2.62
CA LEU A 132 9.47 18.39 -2.27
C LEU A 132 10.95 18.51 -1.84
N ASP A 133 11.37 17.61 -0.95
CA ASP A 133 12.70 17.56 -0.33
C ASP A 133 13.42 16.22 -0.60
N ARG A 134 12.90 15.44 -1.54
CA ARG A 134 13.31 14.06 -1.86
C ARG A 134 13.37 13.86 -3.37
N THR A 135 14.15 12.88 -3.80
CA THR A 135 14.30 12.55 -5.23
C THR A 135 13.13 11.69 -5.73
N GLU A 136 12.91 11.68 -7.04
CA GLU A 136 11.99 10.72 -7.67
C GLU A 136 12.40 9.26 -7.41
N GLU A 137 13.71 8.99 -7.31
CA GLU A 137 14.22 7.67 -6.94
C GLU A 137 13.78 7.25 -5.53
N GLN A 138 13.76 8.18 -4.58
CA GLN A 138 13.25 7.90 -3.23
C GLN A 138 11.74 7.65 -3.25
N GLN A 139 10.97 8.37 -4.06
CA GLN A 139 9.53 8.16 -4.24
C GLN A 139 9.25 6.78 -4.84
N ALA A 140 9.96 6.41 -5.91
CA ALA A 140 9.86 5.10 -6.56
C ALA A 140 10.21 3.95 -5.61
N ASN A 141 11.33 4.07 -4.89
CA ASN A 141 11.71 3.08 -3.88
C ASN A 141 10.68 2.97 -2.77
N TYR A 142 10.14 4.09 -2.26
CA TYR A 142 9.07 4.05 -1.27
C TYR A 142 7.84 3.33 -1.81
N LEU A 143 7.42 3.59 -3.04
CA LEU A 143 6.27 2.91 -3.66
C LEU A 143 6.47 1.39 -3.70
N ALA A 144 7.63 0.93 -4.17
CA ALA A 144 7.96 -0.50 -4.20
C ALA A 144 7.96 -1.12 -2.79
N ARG A 145 8.53 -0.43 -1.79
CA ARG A 145 8.51 -0.87 -0.38
C ARG A 145 7.09 -0.92 0.18
N ALA A 146 6.28 0.10 -0.08
CA ALA A 146 4.91 0.18 0.39
C ALA A 146 4.04 -0.94 -0.18
N ALA A 147 4.14 -1.21 -1.49
CA ALA A 147 3.47 -2.33 -2.13
C ALA A 147 3.88 -3.68 -1.50
N ALA A 148 5.19 -3.90 -1.32
CA ALA A 148 5.70 -5.13 -0.72
C ALA A 148 5.24 -5.32 0.74
N VAL A 149 5.26 -4.26 1.55
CA VAL A 149 4.82 -4.29 2.95
C VAL A 149 3.31 -4.50 3.04
N PHE A 150 2.52 -3.66 2.38
CA PHE A 150 1.07 -3.66 2.60
C PHE A 150 0.40 -4.87 1.97
N LEU A 151 0.80 -5.28 0.76
CA LEU A 151 0.21 -6.48 0.14
C LEU A 151 0.68 -7.78 0.80
N SER A 152 1.72 -7.75 1.65
CA SER A 152 2.11 -8.89 2.48
C SER A 152 1.52 -8.87 3.89
N THR A 153 0.85 -7.78 4.27
CA THR A 153 0.22 -7.62 5.58
C THR A 153 -1.17 -8.24 5.58
N ALA A 154 -1.53 -8.93 6.67
CA ALA A 154 -2.78 -9.67 6.75
C ALA A 154 -4.00 -8.78 6.48
N GLU A 155 -4.97 -9.31 5.74
CA GLU A 155 -6.25 -8.67 5.39
C GLU A 155 -6.16 -7.36 4.59
N ILE A 156 -4.96 -6.92 4.17
CA ILE A 156 -4.81 -5.79 3.25
C ILE A 156 -4.87 -6.28 1.80
N GLU A 157 -5.84 -5.78 1.03
CA GLU A 157 -6.10 -6.23 -0.35
C GLU A 157 -5.88 -5.16 -1.41
N TYR A 158 -5.70 -3.90 -1.01
CA TYR A 158 -5.63 -2.76 -1.93
C TYR A 158 -4.65 -1.70 -1.45
N LEU A 159 -3.96 -1.08 -2.41
CA LEU A 159 -3.08 0.07 -2.22
C LEU A 159 -3.42 1.16 -3.24
N GLY A 160 -3.90 2.32 -2.77
CA GLY A 160 -4.25 3.50 -3.54
C GLY A 160 -3.20 4.59 -3.36
N TRP A 161 -2.52 4.94 -4.45
CA TRP A 161 -1.49 5.97 -4.42
C TRP A 161 -2.09 7.38 -4.56
N TYR A 162 -1.76 8.24 -3.61
CA TYR A 162 -1.96 9.68 -3.65
C TYR A 162 -0.67 10.36 -4.12
N GLU A 163 -0.61 10.93 -5.32
CA GLU A 163 -1.68 11.02 -6.32
C GLU A 163 -1.13 10.90 -7.74
N ILE A 164 -2.02 10.93 -8.73
CA ILE A 164 -1.62 10.74 -10.14
C ILE A 164 -0.77 11.93 -10.62
N LYS A 165 -1.09 13.17 -10.22
CA LYS A 165 -0.45 14.40 -10.72
C LYS A 165 0.09 15.23 -9.57
N ASP A 166 1.18 15.95 -9.80
CA ASP A 166 1.48 17.10 -8.96
C ASP A 166 0.33 18.11 -8.99
N LEU A 167 0.09 18.76 -7.86
CA LEU A 167 -0.90 19.82 -7.78
C LEU A 167 -0.39 21.06 -8.53
N ASN A 168 -1.32 21.86 -9.06
CA ASN A 168 -0.99 23.13 -9.68
C ASN A 168 -0.31 24.05 -8.64
N PRO A 169 0.94 24.51 -8.84
CA PRO A 169 1.60 25.38 -7.86
C PRO A 169 0.88 26.74 -7.70
N GLY A 170 0.03 27.12 -8.66
CA GLY A 170 -0.81 28.32 -8.57
C GLY A 170 -2.05 28.18 -7.69
N VAL A 171 -2.33 27.00 -7.11
CA VAL A 171 -3.44 26.81 -6.16
C VAL A 171 -2.90 26.53 -4.76
N LYS A 172 -3.61 27.03 -3.74
CA LYS A 172 -3.24 26.76 -2.34
C LYS A 172 -3.32 25.26 -2.08
N ALA A 173 -2.22 24.67 -1.63
CA ALA A 173 -2.19 23.28 -1.18
C ALA A 173 -3.07 23.12 0.08
N ILE A 174 -3.71 21.95 0.19
CA ILE A 174 -4.29 21.53 1.47
C ILE A 174 -3.13 21.23 2.43
N GLY A 175 -3.24 21.65 3.69
CA GLY A 175 -2.18 21.44 4.69
C GLY A 175 -0.91 22.24 4.36
N ASP A 176 0.11 21.55 3.83
CA ASP A 176 1.41 22.12 3.51
C ASP A 176 1.87 21.85 2.06
N ASP A 177 3.06 22.36 1.74
CA ASP A 177 3.64 22.35 0.40
C ASP A 177 3.95 20.93 -0.13
N HIS A 178 4.02 19.90 0.72
CA HIS A 178 4.22 18.53 0.24
C HIS A 178 3.12 18.10 -0.72
N ASN A 179 1.89 18.62 -0.55
CA ASN A 179 0.75 18.36 -1.43
C ASN A 179 0.93 18.87 -2.86
N HIS A 180 1.94 19.71 -3.15
CA HIS A 180 2.31 20.07 -4.52
C HIS A 180 3.15 19.01 -5.22
N HIS A 181 3.69 18.04 -4.47
CA HIS A 181 4.77 17.17 -4.94
C HIS A 181 4.51 15.67 -4.70
N LEU A 182 3.25 15.26 -4.53
CA LEU A 182 2.86 13.85 -4.32
C LEU A 182 2.59 13.09 -5.63
N GLY A 183 2.54 13.80 -6.75
CA GLY A 183 2.25 13.23 -8.05
C GLY A 183 3.29 12.24 -8.52
N ILE A 184 2.83 11.17 -9.18
CA ILE A 184 3.67 10.31 -10.03
C ILE A 184 3.79 10.85 -11.46
N THR A 185 3.05 11.90 -11.81
CA THR A 185 3.20 12.67 -13.04
C THR A 185 3.30 14.16 -12.73
N THR A 186 4.00 14.92 -13.56
CA THR A 186 4.18 16.36 -13.37
C THR A 186 2.91 17.16 -13.75
N PHE A 187 2.77 18.36 -13.17
CA PHE A 187 1.84 19.39 -13.66
C PHE A 187 2.58 20.42 -14.54
N PRO A 188 1.95 20.95 -15.60
CA PRO A 188 0.67 20.54 -16.17
C PRO A 188 0.80 19.42 -17.22
N ASP A 189 2.03 19.12 -17.64
CA ASP A 189 2.34 18.34 -18.84
C ASP A 189 2.23 16.82 -18.66
N ARG A 190 1.92 16.33 -17.44
CA ARG A 190 1.69 14.92 -17.14
C ARG A 190 2.88 14.02 -17.51
N LYS A 191 4.10 14.56 -17.51
CA LYS A 191 5.28 13.71 -17.76
C LYS A 191 5.39 12.69 -16.63
N PRO A 192 5.55 11.39 -16.95
CA PRO A 192 5.79 10.36 -15.95
C PRO A 192 7.07 10.65 -15.15
N LYS A 193 6.96 10.60 -13.83
CA LYS A 193 8.11 10.50 -12.91
C LYS A 193 8.52 9.04 -12.76
N LEU A 194 9.66 8.78 -12.13
CA LEU A 194 10.12 7.40 -11.92
C LEU A 194 9.07 6.51 -11.22
N ALA A 195 8.35 7.05 -10.22
CA ALA A 195 7.33 6.30 -9.50
C ALA A 195 6.12 5.88 -10.36
N PHE A 196 5.86 6.55 -11.49
CA PHE A 196 4.84 6.10 -12.45
C PHE A 196 5.22 4.75 -13.06
N TYR A 197 6.46 4.61 -13.54
CA TYR A 197 6.94 3.36 -14.11
C TYR A 197 7.05 2.27 -13.06
N THR A 198 7.44 2.62 -11.83
CA THR A 198 7.43 1.66 -10.72
C THR A 198 6.02 1.15 -10.42
N LEU A 199 5.01 2.05 -10.40
CA LEU A 199 3.62 1.66 -10.20
C LEU A 199 3.11 0.75 -11.33
N ASP A 200 3.53 1.02 -12.57
CA ASP A 200 3.22 0.20 -13.75
C ASP A 200 3.76 -1.24 -13.58
N VAL A 201 5.04 -1.38 -13.25
CA VAL A 201 5.67 -2.69 -12.94
C VAL A 201 4.95 -3.41 -11.80
N VAL A 202 4.72 -2.74 -10.67
CA VAL A 202 4.05 -3.35 -9.51
C VAL A 202 2.63 -3.78 -9.87
N SER A 203 1.93 -2.97 -10.68
CA SER A 203 0.58 -3.28 -11.16
C SER A 203 0.56 -4.50 -12.08
N ASP A 204 1.48 -4.59 -13.04
CA ASP A 204 1.57 -5.74 -13.95
C ASP A 204 1.90 -7.04 -13.21
N LEU A 205 2.73 -6.95 -12.17
CA LEU A 205 3.13 -8.09 -11.38
C LEU A 205 2.01 -8.58 -10.45
N LEU A 206 1.30 -7.66 -9.77
CA LEU A 206 0.45 -8.00 -8.62
C LEU A 206 -1.05 -7.68 -8.81
N ASN A 207 -1.42 -6.71 -9.63
CA ASN A 207 -2.81 -6.23 -9.72
C ASN A 207 -3.71 -7.20 -10.50
N LYS A 208 -4.98 -7.28 -10.13
CA LYS A 208 -6.01 -8.16 -10.72
C LYS A 208 -5.64 -9.65 -10.72
N LYS A 209 -4.70 -10.06 -9.88
CA LYS A 209 -4.28 -11.43 -9.65
C LYS A 209 -4.52 -11.79 -8.19
N LYS A 210 -4.72 -13.08 -7.91
CA LYS A 210 -4.71 -13.53 -6.52
C LYS A 210 -3.26 -13.62 -6.07
N VAL A 211 -2.92 -12.77 -5.11
CA VAL A 211 -1.59 -12.65 -4.52
C VAL A 211 -1.60 -13.36 -3.15
N ILE A 212 -0.64 -14.25 -2.92
CA ILE A 212 -0.50 -15.00 -1.67
C ILE A 212 0.88 -14.66 -1.07
N PRO A 213 0.93 -13.91 0.04
CA PRO A 213 2.18 -13.65 0.73
C PRO A 213 2.84 -14.95 1.22
N ALA A 214 4.13 -15.11 0.92
CA ALA A 214 4.95 -16.27 1.24
C ALA A 214 6.32 -15.85 1.82
N THR A 215 6.37 -14.67 2.45
CA THR A 215 7.60 -14.05 2.99
C THR A 215 8.41 -14.98 3.91
N ASN A 216 7.73 -15.78 4.73
CA ASN A 216 8.36 -16.70 5.69
C ASN A 216 8.92 -17.97 5.03
N GLU A 217 8.67 -18.17 3.74
CA GLU A 217 9.14 -19.35 3.00
C GLU A 217 10.47 -19.09 2.26
N VAL A 218 10.99 -17.86 2.30
CA VAL A 218 12.24 -17.48 1.65
C VAL A 218 13.41 -17.49 2.63
N THR A 219 14.50 -18.11 2.22
CA THR A 219 15.78 -18.06 2.95
C THR A 219 16.77 -17.16 2.22
N VAL A 220 17.53 -16.36 2.97
CA VAL A 220 18.57 -15.49 2.40
C VAL A 220 19.90 -15.79 3.05
N ALA A 221 20.93 -16.01 2.23
CA ALA A 221 22.31 -16.16 2.65
C ALA A 221 23.11 -14.92 2.22
N VAL A 222 23.70 -14.20 3.18
CA VAL A 222 24.61 -13.08 2.88
C VAL A 222 25.96 -13.65 2.49
N THR A 223 26.41 -13.37 1.26
CA THR A 223 27.66 -13.91 0.69
C THR A 223 28.80 -12.90 0.76
N SER A 224 28.50 -11.60 0.88
CA SER A 224 29.49 -10.53 1.11
C SER A 224 28.86 -9.31 1.78
N GLY A 225 29.63 -8.60 2.60
CA GLY A 225 29.15 -7.49 3.42
C GLY A 225 28.37 -7.95 4.66
N GLU A 226 27.61 -7.03 5.27
CA GLU A 226 26.81 -7.30 6.46
C GLU A 226 25.36 -6.86 6.25
N ALA A 227 24.40 -7.74 6.52
CA ALA A 227 23.00 -7.36 6.52
C ALA A 227 22.69 -6.43 7.69
N GLY A 228 21.84 -5.43 7.43
CA GLY A 228 21.19 -4.64 8.47
C GLY A 228 19.99 -5.42 8.99
N ARG A 229 18.78 -4.96 8.64
CA ARG A 229 17.54 -5.71 8.95
C ARG A 229 17.14 -6.66 7.81
N LEU A 230 17.61 -6.41 6.58
CA LEU A 230 17.26 -7.13 5.36
C LEU A 230 15.77 -7.46 5.22
N TYR A 231 15.07 -6.67 4.41
CA TYR A 231 13.66 -6.87 4.11
C TYR A 231 13.51 -7.74 2.88
N LYS A 232 12.63 -8.74 2.97
CA LYS A 232 12.27 -9.64 1.88
C LYS A 232 10.77 -9.87 1.92
N TYR A 233 10.13 -9.83 0.76
CA TYR A 233 8.70 -10.09 0.61
C TYR A 233 8.52 -10.95 -0.63
N LEU A 234 7.97 -12.15 -0.44
CA LEU A 234 7.67 -13.06 -1.53
C LEU A 234 6.16 -13.14 -1.71
N PHE A 235 5.73 -13.13 -2.95
CA PHE A 235 4.36 -13.33 -3.36
C PHE A 235 4.27 -14.52 -4.30
N LYS A 236 3.38 -15.47 -4.01
CA LYS A 236 2.95 -16.49 -4.97
C LYS A 236 1.71 -15.97 -5.68
N ILE A 237 1.70 -16.07 -7.00
CA ILE A 237 0.64 -15.52 -7.85
C ILE A 237 -0.19 -16.68 -8.39
N SER A 238 -1.50 -16.47 -8.62
CA SER A 238 -2.41 -17.51 -9.12
C SER A 238 -2.05 -18.08 -10.49
N ASP A 239 -1.23 -17.40 -11.28
CA ASP A 239 -0.71 -17.89 -12.56
C ASP A 239 0.50 -18.83 -12.40
N GLY A 240 0.94 -19.09 -11.16
CA GLY A 240 2.09 -19.92 -10.84
C GLY A 240 3.42 -19.17 -10.77
N SER A 241 3.45 -17.88 -11.14
CA SER A 241 4.64 -17.03 -10.95
C SER A 241 4.86 -16.69 -9.48
N GLN A 242 6.09 -16.27 -9.17
CA GLN A 242 6.47 -15.71 -7.88
C GLN A 242 7.06 -14.31 -8.08
N VAL A 243 6.82 -13.41 -7.15
CA VAL A 243 7.39 -12.06 -7.16
C VAL A 243 8.12 -11.82 -5.85
N LEU A 244 9.42 -11.52 -5.93
CA LEU A 244 10.27 -11.24 -4.78
C LEU A 244 10.64 -9.76 -4.78
N PHE A 245 10.39 -9.09 -3.66
CA PHE A 245 10.97 -7.80 -3.31
C PHE A 245 12.04 -8.02 -2.26
N ILE A 246 13.25 -7.48 -2.45
CA ILE A 246 14.34 -7.59 -1.47
C ILE A 246 15.18 -6.30 -1.40
N TYR A 247 15.51 -5.87 -0.19
CA TYR A 247 16.32 -4.67 0.05
C TYR A 247 16.90 -4.62 1.47
N ASP A 248 17.98 -3.87 1.64
CA ASP A 248 18.43 -3.40 2.95
C ASP A 248 18.40 -1.86 2.97
N LYS A 249 17.98 -1.26 4.08
CA LYS A 249 17.84 0.20 4.17
C LYS A 249 19.14 0.93 4.54
N LYS A 250 20.13 0.21 5.07
CA LYS A 250 21.32 0.81 5.69
C LYS A 250 22.61 0.31 5.08
N ASN A 251 22.67 -0.97 4.73
CA ASN A 251 23.92 -1.62 4.39
C ASN A 251 24.00 -1.99 2.91
N THR A 252 25.22 -2.04 2.40
CA THR A 252 25.55 -2.67 1.13
C THR A 252 25.95 -4.12 1.39
N LEU A 253 25.36 -5.06 0.66
CA LEU A 253 25.67 -6.48 0.78
C LEU A 253 25.43 -7.22 -0.54
N THR A 254 26.00 -8.40 -0.68
CA THR A 254 25.61 -9.37 -1.70
C THR A 254 24.94 -10.55 -1.01
N CYS A 255 23.86 -11.06 -1.60
CA CYS A 255 23.14 -12.20 -1.03
C CYS A 255 22.57 -13.14 -2.09
N ASP A 256 22.34 -14.38 -1.67
CA ASP A 256 21.64 -15.41 -2.42
C ASP A 256 20.29 -15.69 -1.76
N VAL A 257 19.26 -15.90 -2.57
CA VAL A 257 17.89 -16.08 -2.11
C VAL A 257 17.33 -17.40 -2.62
N SER A 258 17.02 -18.33 -1.70
CA SER A 258 16.38 -19.60 -2.02
C SER A 258 14.86 -19.47 -1.95
N LEU A 259 14.19 -19.89 -3.03
CA LEU A 259 12.76 -19.80 -3.25
C LEU A 259 12.05 -21.10 -2.81
N PRO A 260 10.78 -21.03 -2.38
CA PRO A 260 10.03 -22.21 -1.96
C PRO A 260 9.54 -23.08 -3.12
N ALA A 261 9.41 -22.50 -4.32
CA ALA A 261 9.03 -23.21 -5.53
C ALA A 261 10.06 -22.96 -6.64
N VAL A 262 10.33 -24.00 -7.41
CA VAL A 262 11.22 -23.91 -8.58
C VAL A 262 10.56 -23.08 -9.69
N GLY A 263 11.35 -22.24 -10.34
CA GLY A 263 11.01 -21.54 -11.57
C GLY A 263 11.94 -21.93 -12.71
N LYS A 264 11.65 -21.41 -13.91
CA LYS A 264 12.49 -21.58 -15.10
C LYS A 264 13.19 -20.29 -15.51
N THR A 265 12.49 -19.17 -15.44
CA THR A 265 13.06 -17.85 -15.78
C THR A 265 12.99 -16.93 -14.59
N CYS A 266 14.02 -16.10 -14.42
CA CYS A 266 14.04 -15.01 -13.45
C CYS A 266 14.25 -13.69 -14.20
N THR A 267 13.35 -12.74 -14.02
CA THR A 267 13.42 -11.39 -14.60
C THR A 267 13.63 -10.39 -13.48
N LYS A 268 14.68 -9.58 -13.58
CA LYS A 268 14.90 -8.43 -12.69
C LYS A 268 14.24 -7.20 -13.30
N TRP A 269 13.35 -6.58 -12.54
CA TRP A 269 12.69 -5.32 -12.90
C TRP A 269 13.40 -4.13 -12.26
N ASN A 270 13.60 -3.07 -13.03
CA ASN A 270 14.11 -1.78 -12.57
C ASN A 270 12.93 -0.85 -12.22
N LEU A 271 13.18 0.14 -11.37
CA LEU A 271 12.16 1.12 -10.96
C LEU A 271 11.70 2.03 -12.11
N ASP A 272 12.46 2.11 -13.20
CA ASP A 272 12.13 2.86 -14.42
C ASP A 272 11.29 2.07 -15.43
N GLY A 273 10.84 0.86 -15.07
CA GLY A 273 10.04 0.00 -15.94
C GLY A 273 10.85 -0.89 -16.88
N THR A 274 12.17 -0.70 -16.97
CA THR A 274 13.02 -1.60 -17.75
C THR A 274 13.24 -2.92 -17.02
N SER A 275 13.57 -3.98 -17.75
CA SER A 275 13.85 -5.29 -17.17
C SER A 275 14.95 -6.02 -17.92
N GLN A 276 15.51 -7.02 -17.24
CA GLN A 276 16.52 -7.90 -17.80
C GLN A 276 16.37 -9.31 -17.23
N THR A 277 16.69 -10.32 -18.03
CA THR A 277 16.81 -11.69 -17.52
C THR A 277 17.95 -11.74 -16.50
N TRP A 278 17.69 -12.30 -15.32
CA TRP A 278 18.70 -12.56 -14.32
C TRP A 278 19.35 -13.93 -14.58
N THR A 279 20.63 -13.91 -14.95
CA THR A 279 21.36 -15.12 -15.37
C THR A 279 21.87 -15.95 -14.20
N ASP A 280 22.05 -15.34 -13.03
CA ASP A 280 22.51 -16.01 -11.82
C ASP A 280 21.30 -16.62 -11.08
N PHE A 281 20.61 -17.52 -11.78
CA PHE A 281 19.41 -18.22 -11.31
C PHE A 281 19.46 -19.68 -11.75
N ASP A 282 19.40 -20.61 -10.81
CA ASP A 282 19.50 -22.06 -11.07
C ASP A 282 18.13 -22.77 -11.11
N GLY A 283 17.05 -22.01 -11.02
CA GLY A 283 15.67 -22.51 -10.91
C GLY A 283 15.13 -22.47 -9.49
N ALA A 284 15.98 -22.53 -8.45
CA ALA A 284 15.55 -22.49 -7.05
C ALA A 284 16.18 -21.33 -6.26
N THR A 285 17.34 -20.85 -6.69
CA THR A 285 18.12 -19.82 -6.00
C THR A 285 18.43 -18.67 -6.95
N ILE A 286 18.14 -17.45 -6.52
CA ILE A 286 18.60 -16.21 -7.16
C ILE A 286 19.90 -15.83 -6.46
N SER A 287 21.02 -15.94 -7.16
CA SER A 287 22.36 -15.70 -6.61
C SER A 287 22.89 -14.32 -6.94
N ASN A 288 23.91 -13.90 -6.17
CA ASN A 288 24.71 -12.70 -6.39
C ASN A 288 23.91 -11.38 -6.45
N ILE A 289 22.83 -11.25 -5.67
CA ILE A 289 22.01 -10.04 -5.64
C ILE A 289 22.78 -8.92 -4.91
N PRO A 290 23.21 -7.84 -5.60
CA PRO A 290 23.98 -6.77 -4.99
C PRO A 290 23.03 -5.69 -4.45
N LEU A 291 22.79 -5.71 -3.15
CA LEU A 291 21.94 -4.74 -2.47
C LEU A 291 22.74 -3.49 -2.09
N SER A 292 22.11 -2.33 -2.30
CA SER A 292 22.59 -1.02 -1.83
C SER A 292 21.54 -0.37 -0.93
N PRO A 293 21.94 0.56 -0.04
CA PRO A 293 21.04 1.12 0.97
C PRO A 293 19.81 1.80 0.36
N GLY A 294 18.64 1.27 0.71
CA GLY A 294 17.34 1.83 0.34
C GLY A 294 16.87 1.52 -1.08
N HIS A 295 17.67 0.80 -1.89
CA HIS A 295 17.29 0.41 -3.24
C HIS A 295 16.56 -0.94 -3.25
N VAL A 296 15.35 -0.97 -3.79
CA VAL A 296 14.52 -2.17 -3.89
C VAL A 296 14.83 -2.95 -5.15
N TRP A 297 15.14 -4.24 -4.96
CA TRP A 297 15.23 -5.20 -6.04
C TRP A 297 13.90 -5.95 -6.17
N ILE A 298 13.40 -6.03 -7.40
CA ILE A 298 12.15 -6.71 -7.74
C ILE A 298 12.46 -7.80 -8.76
N PHE A 299 12.13 -9.04 -8.41
CA PHE A 299 12.30 -10.20 -9.28
C PHE A 299 10.96 -10.87 -9.56
N GLU A 300 10.74 -11.24 -10.81
CA GLU A 300 9.63 -12.11 -11.23
C GLU A 300 10.20 -13.47 -11.64
N ILE A 301 9.65 -14.54 -11.07
CA ILE A 301 10.07 -15.91 -11.32
C ILE A 301 8.89 -16.65 -11.95
N ARG A 302 9.06 -17.17 -13.17
CA ARG A 302 7.99 -17.85 -13.91
C ARG A 302 8.24 -19.36 -14.02
N PRO A 303 7.18 -20.18 -14.03
CA PRO A 303 7.28 -21.64 -14.17
C PRO A 303 7.50 -22.11 -15.62
N GLU A 304 7.28 -21.25 -16.63
CA GLU A 304 7.56 -21.52 -18.06
C GLU A 304 8.60 -20.60 -18.68
#